data_AF-A0A2D8PAC7-F1
#
_entry.id   AF-A0A2D8PAC7-F1
#
_cell.length_a   1.000
_cell.length_b   1.000
_cell.length_c   1.000
_cell.angle_alpha   90.00
_cell.angle_beta   90.00
_cell.angle_gamma   90.00
#
_symmetry.space_group_name_H-M   'P 1'
#
loop_
_entity.id
_entity.type
_entity.pdbx_description
1 polymer ?
#
loop_
_entity_poly.entity_id
_entity_poly.type
_entity_poly.pdbx_seq_one_letter_code
_entity_poly.pdbx_strand_id
1 'polypeptide(L)' 'MTTDQPSRTWGAGDLRSVASERALAERWNKSLRTLQRWRSEGYGPAYIRIGGTVHYRFEDVLAFEDRQRRGGEED' A
#
# COMPACT_ATOMS: atom_id res chain seq x y z
N MET A 1 35.95 -5.53 6.94
CA MET A 1 34.71 -6.09 6.37
C MET A 1 33.53 -5.40 7.07
N THR A 2 33.31 -4.14 6.72
CA THR A 2 32.12 -3.36 7.12
C THR A 2 31.52 -2.93 5.78
N THR A 3 30.30 -3.34 5.49
CA THR A 3 29.64 -2.89 4.26
C THR A 3 29.20 -1.45 4.52
N ASP A 4 30.08 -0.54 4.11
CA ASP A 4 29.76 0.80 3.64
C ASP A 4 28.60 0.68 2.64
N GLN A 5 27.37 0.91 3.12
CA GLN A 5 26.26 1.23 2.22
C GLN A 5 26.25 2.74 2.07
N PRO A 6 26.62 3.28 0.89
CA PRO A 6 26.57 4.71 0.65
C PRO A 6 25.12 5.18 0.69
N SER A 7 24.95 6.27 1.42
CA SER A 7 23.83 7.19 1.43
C SER A 7 23.20 7.39 0.05
N ARG A 8 22.17 6.61 -0.28
CA ARG A 8 21.21 7.00 -1.31
C ARG A 8 20.24 7.96 -0.66
N THR A 9 20.63 9.23 -0.65
CA THR A 9 19.76 10.35 -0.32
C THR A 9 18.58 10.36 -1.30
N TRP A 10 17.45 9.78 -0.91
CA TRP A 10 16.17 10.20 -1.48
C TRP A 10 15.85 11.54 -0.84
N GLY A 11 15.98 12.59 -1.66
CA GLY A 11 15.86 13.98 -1.26
C GLY A 11 14.58 14.26 -0.50
N ALA A 12 14.74 15.09 0.53
CA ALA A 12 13.70 15.67 1.36
C ALA A 12 12.58 16.29 0.51
N GLY A 13 11.35 15.83 0.76
CA GLY A 13 10.14 16.24 0.08
C GLY A 13 9.13 15.10 0.07
N ASP A 14 8.63 14.72 1.24
CA ASP A 14 7.50 13.80 1.37
C ASP A 14 7.75 12.34 0.90
N LEU A 15 8.73 11.66 1.51
CA LEU A 15 8.77 10.19 1.55
C LEU A 15 7.69 9.64 2.51
N ARG A 16 6.44 10.10 2.38
CA ARG A 16 5.29 9.54 3.09
C ARG A 16 5.01 8.16 2.53
N SER A 17 5.71 7.17 3.06
CA SER A 17 5.56 5.72 2.88
C SER A 17 4.53 5.29 1.82
N VAL A 18 4.97 5.20 0.57
CA VAL A 18 4.19 4.56 -0.50
C VAL A 18 4.48 3.06 -0.48
N ALA A 19 3.46 2.25 -0.20
CA ALA A 19 3.55 0.80 -0.31
C ALA A 19 3.25 0.40 -1.76
N SER A 20 4.09 -0.44 -2.37
CA SER A 20 3.72 -1.10 -3.62
C SER A 20 2.60 -2.11 -3.37
N GLU A 21 1.87 -2.51 -4.41
CA GLU A 21 0.83 -3.56 -4.29
C GLU A 21 1.38 -4.85 -3.64
N ARG A 22 2.64 -5.22 -3.92
CA ARG A 22 3.31 -6.36 -3.28
C ARG A 22 3.51 -6.14 -1.80
N ALA A 23 4.05 -5.00 -1.40
CA ALA A 23 4.27 -4.70 0.01
C ALA A 23 2.94 -4.63 0.79
N LEU A 24 1.88 -4.12 0.17
CA LEU A 24 0.54 -4.11 0.76
C LEU A 24 -0.02 -5.53 0.91
N ALA A 25 0.16 -6.38 -0.10
CA ALA A 25 -0.24 -7.78 -0.08
C ALA A 25 0.43 -8.54 1.07
N GLU A 26 1.74 -8.34 1.24
CA GLU A 26 2.51 -8.93 2.34
C GLU A 26 2.03 -8.41 3.71
N ARG A 27 1.84 -7.09 3.85
CA ARG A 27 1.37 -6.47 5.11
C ARG A 27 0.00 -7.00 5.54
N TRP A 28 -0.93 -7.16 4.61
CA TRP A 28 -2.29 -7.64 4.88
C TRP A 28 -2.40 -9.17 4.84
N ASN A 29 -1.30 -9.88 4.61
CA ASN A 29 -1.26 -11.33 4.42
C ASN A 29 -2.31 -11.80 3.39
N LYS A 30 -2.45 -11.03 2.30
CA LYS A 30 -3.35 -11.32 1.17
C LYS A 30 -2.55 -11.61 -0.07
N SER A 31 -3.10 -12.45 -0.94
CA SER A 31 -2.51 -12.71 -2.26
C SER A 31 -2.66 -11.50 -3.16
N LEU A 32 -1.67 -11.23 -4.02
CA LEU A 32 -1.77 -10.23 -5.10
C LEU A 32 -3.05 -10.40 -5.93
N ARG A 33 -3.47 -11.65 -6.17
CA ARG A 33 -4.73 -11.95 -6.89
C ARG A 33 -5.95 -11.36 -6.19
N THR A 34 -5.96 -11.30 -4.86
CA THR A 34 -7.04 -10.67 -4.09
C THR A 34 -7.03 -9.16 -4.30
N LEU A 35 -5.87 -8.52 -4.28
CA LEU A 35 -5.75 -7.09 -4.58
C LEU A 35 -6.14 -6.77 -6.03
N GLN A 36 -5.76 -7.61 -6.98
CA GLN A 36 -6.19 -7.48 -8.37
C GLN A 36 -7.71 -7.62 -8.52
N ARG A 37 -8.32 -8.58 -7.80
CA ARG A 37 -9.78 -8.74 -7.76
C ARG A 37 -10.46 -7.48 -7.22
N TRP A 38 -9.96 -6.96 -6.09
CA TRP A 38 -10.46 -5.71 -5.50
C TRP A 38 -10.38 -4.55 -6.48
N ARG A 39 -9.25 -4.38 -7.19
CA ARG A 39 -9.12 -3.35 -8.23
C ARG A 39 -10.16 -3.50 -9.35
N SER A 40 -10.40 -4.73 -9.82
CA SER A 40 -11.40 -5.01 -10.85
C SER A 40 -12.83 -4.76 -10.37
N GLU A 41 -13.11 -5.02 -9.09
CA GLU A 41 -14.40 -4.74 -8.45
C GLU A 41 -14.57 -3.26 -8.08
N GLY A 42 -13.55 -2.42 -8.30
CA GLY A 42 -13.56 -1.02 -7.87
C GLY A 42 -13.53 -0.84 -6.35
N TYR A 43 -13.05 -1.86 -5.63
CA TYR A 43 -12.98 -1.93 -4.18
C TYR A 43 -11.52 -1.79 -3.70
N GLY A 44 -11.31 -1.21 -2.53
CA GLY A 44 -9.99 -1.08 -1.91
C GLY A 44 -9.53 0.38 -1.67
N PRO A 45 -8.31 0.54 -1.11
CA PRO A 45 -7.72 1.86 -0.86
C PRO A 45 -7.38 2.57 -2.18
N ALA A 46 -7.36 3.90 -2.13
CA ALA A 46 -6.96 4.70 -3.26
C ALA A 46 -5.54 4.36 -3.69
N TYR A 47 -5.33 4.31 -5.00
CA TYR A 47 -4.06 3.92 -5.60
C TYR A 47 -3.56 4.97 -6.57
N ILE A 48 -2.26 5.01 -6.73
CA ILE A 48 -1.54 5.87 -7.67
C ILE A 48 -0.86 4.97 -8.69
N ARG A 49 -1.12 5.21 -9.97
CA ARG A 49 -0.55 4.45 -11.07
C ARG A 49 0.55 5.27 -11.73
N ILE A 50 1.80 4.84 -11.59
CA ILE A 50 2.99 5.53 -12.14
C ILE A 50 3.74 4.55 -13.02
N GLY A 51 3.86 4.85 -14.32
CA GLY A 51 4.68 4.05 -15.24
C GLY A 51 4.29 2.56 -15.33
N GLY A 52 3.01 2.23 -15.14
CA GLY A 52 2.53 0.83 -15.12
C GLY A 52 2.62 0.12 -13.77
N THR A 53 3.20 0.75 -12.75
CA THR A 53 3.22 0.21 -11.38
C THR A 53 2.17 0.89 -10.51
N VAL A 54 1.50 0.09 -9.69
CA VAL A 54 0.52 0.53 -8.70
C VAL A 54 1.21 0.76 -7.35
N HIS A 55 1.00 1.95 -6.80
CA HIS A 55 1.42 2.32 -5.46
C HIS A 55 0.21 2.73 -4.63
N TYR A 56 0.27 2.47 -3.34
CA TYR A 56 -0.72 2.84 -2.34
C TYR A 56 -0.05 3.77 -1.34
N ARG A 57 -0.72 4.86 -0.97
CA ARG A 57 -0.22 5.69 0.13
C ARG A 57 -0.67 5.10 1.45
N PHE A 58 0.16 5.23 2.46
CA PHE A 58 -0.20 4.76 3.80
C PHE A 58 -1.44 5.48 4.36
N GLU A 59 -1.60 6.77 4.06
CA GLU A 59 -2.80 7.55 4.43
C GLU A 59 -4.09 6.96 3.83
N ASP A 60 -4.07 6.58 2.55
CA ASP A 60 -5.22 6.01 1.85
C ASP A 60 -5.56 4.60 2.37
N VAL A 61 -4.51 3.82 2.67
CA VAL A 61 -4.63 2.49 3.29
C VAL A 61 -5.26 2.60 4.67
N LEU A 62 -4.79 3.53 5.52
CA LEU A 62 -5.34 3.76 6.85
C LEU A 62 -6.78 4.29 6.79
N ALA A 63 -7.08 5.23 5.89
CA ALA A 63 -8.43 5.74 5.71
C ALA A 63 -9.39 4.64 5.23
N PHE A 64 -8.91 3.73 4.39
CA PHE A 64 -9.66 2.56 3.98
C PHE A 64 -9.87 1.58 5.15
N GLU A 65 -8.83 1.27 5.93
CA GLU A 65 -8.91 0.44 7.13
C GLU A 65 -9.93 1.01 8.14
N ASP A 66 -9.92 2.33 8.36
CA ASP A 66 -10.87 3.03 9.23
C ASP A 66 -12.31 2.97 8.69
N ARG A 67 -12.49 3.17 7.38
CA ARG A 67 -13.79 3.04 6.73
C ARG A 67 -14.35 1.62 6.81
N GLN A 68 -13.50 0.60 6.66
CA GLN A 68 -13.88 -0.81 6.78
C GLN A 68 -14.12 -1.24 8.24
N ARG A 69 -13.53 -0.52 9.22
CA ARG A 69 -13.76 -0.76 10.65
C ARG A 69 -15.23 -0.60 11.07
N ARG A 70 -16.08 0.01 10.22
CA ARG A 70 -17.53 0.12 10.43
C ARG A 70 -18.34 -1.15 10.09
N GLY A 71 -17.70 -2.31 9.95
CA GLY A 71 -18.36 -3.61 9.72
C GLY A 71 -18.20 -4.61 10.87
N GLY A 72 -17.76 -4.18 12.05
CA GLY A 72 -17.72 -5.00 13.26
C GLY A 72 -18.98 -4.83 14.10
N GLU A 73 -20.15 -5.14 13.53
CA GLU A 73 -21.38 -5.43 14.27
C GLU A 73 -22.03 -6.64 13.58
N GLU A 74 -22.15 -7.75 14.35
CA GLU A 74 -22.92 -9.00 14.12
C GLU A 74 -22.37 -9.97 13.05
N ASP A 75 -22.05 -11.27 13.28
CA ASP A 75 -22.49 -12.32 14.23
C ASP A 75 -21.31 -13.18 14.75
#